data_AF-A0A2N3YA98-F1
#
_entry.id   AF-A0A2N3YA98-F1
#
_cell.length_a   1.000
_cell.length_b   1.000
_cell.length_c   1.000
_cell.angle_alpha   90.00
_cell.angle_beta   90.00
_cell.angle_gamma   90.00
#
_symmetry.space_group_name_H-M   'P 1'
#
loop_
_entity.id
_entity.type
_entity.pdbx_description
1 polymer ?
#
loop_
_entity_poly.entity_id
_entity_poly.type
_entity_poly.pdbx_seq_one_letter_code
_entity_poly.pdbx_strand_id
1 'polypeptide(L)'
;MVATPKDLAQVAAQNWLRQGESMHRIFERRPGFLASTVAGSAKVPHVPVNPVPKCAQSVSEDYLKPSGLVARGGHVGDEWVHDRGIRGWATAADGHQLAVQVADVLAAGNGYAWLITTTQRIAVVIPARFVEQPAAPLVTWWERPPNAVRGIRDVLLGRAFFGAPFASIDFADGSTLLLRQ
;
A
#
# COMPACT_ATOMS: atom_id res chain seq x y z
N MET A 1 -15.49 -6.85 12.80
CA MET A 1 -15.08 -5.45 12.53
C MET A 1 -13.59 -5.49 12.24
N VAL A 2 -13.14 -5.30 10.99
CA VAL A 2 -11.70 -5.34 10.67
C VAL A 2 -11.14 -3.94 10.87
N ALA A 3 -10.74 -3.62 12.11
CA ALA A 3 -10.16 -2.34 12.46
C ALA A 3 -8.63 -2.45 12.62
N THR A 4 -8.16 -3.61 13.07
CA THR A 4 -6.76 -3.88 13.42
C THR A 4 -6.15 -4.98 12.56
N PRO A 5 -4.79 -5.09 12.51
CA PRO A 5 -4.12 -6.22 11.90
C PRO A 5 -4.55 -7.58 12.48
N LYS A 6 -4.84 -7.64 13.79
CA LYS A 6 -5.31 -8.86 14.46
C LYS A 6 -6.67 -9.31 13.94
N ASP A 7 -7.62 -8.38 13.81
CA ASP A 7 -8.95 -8.68 13.27
C ASP A 7 -8.85 -9.15 11.81
N LEU A 8 -7.96 -8.53 11.02
CA LEU A 8 -7.72 -8.92 9.64
C LEU A 8 -7.16 -10.34 9.56
N ALA A 9 -6.15 -10.67 10.39
CA ALA A 9 -5.55 -12.00 10.44
C ALA A 9 -6.60 -13.07 10.78
N GLN A 10 -7.48 -12.80 11.75
CA GLN A 10 -8.54 -13.72 12.14
C GLN A 10 -9.54 -13.96 11.00
N VAL A 11 -10.03 -12.91 10.35
CA VAL A 11 -10.96 -13.05 9.22
C VAL A 11 -10.30 -13.77 8.04
N ALA A 12 -9.02 -13.46 7.77
CA ALA A 12 -8.27 -14.08 6.69
C ALA A 12 -8.08 -15.58 6.93
N ALA A 13 -7.71 -15.98 8.15
CA ALA A 13 -7.52 -17.38 8.52
C ALA A 13 -8.80 -18.22 8.40
N GLN A 14 -9.96 -17.62 8.62
CA GLN A 14 -11.24 -18.32 8.54
C GLN A 14 -11.78 -18.45 7.11
N ASN A 15 -11.57 -17.45 6.25
CA ASN A 15 -12.35 -17.32 5.01
C ASN A 15 -11.56 -16.91 3.76
N TRP A 16 -10.25 -16.66 3.86
CA TRP A 16 -9.47 -16.11 2.73
C TRP A 16 -8.19 -16.89 2.42
N LEU A 17 -7.52 -17.43 3.44
CA LEU A 17 -6.35 -18.29 3.26
C LEU A 17 -6.77 -19.60 2.58
N ARG A 18 -5.98 -20.03 1.60
CA ARG A 18 -6.11 -21.32 0.93
C ARG A 18 -5.61 -22.44 1.84
N GLN A 19 -5.92 -23.69 1.49
CA GLN A 19 -5.40 -24.84 2.21
C GLN A 19 -3.86 -24.83 2.22
N GLY A 20 -3.27 -24.97 3.40
CA GLY A 20 -1.81 -24.91 3.60
C GLY A 20 -1.20 -23.51 3.48
N GLU A 21 -2.00 -22.46 3.26
CA GLU A 21 -1.53 -21.08 3.23
C GLU A 21 -1.49 -20.50 4.65
N SER A 22 -0.31 -20.01 5.07
CA SER A 22 -0.14 -19.28 6.33
C SER A 22 0.17 -17.80 6.09
N MET A 23 -0.40 -16.93 6.95
CA MET A 23 -0.11 -15.49 6.96
C MET A 23 1.33 -15.24 7.39
N HIS A 24 2.04 -14.34 6.69
CA HIS A 24 3.42 -13.98 6.99
C HIS A 24 3.55 -12.55 7.54
N ARG A 25 2.96 -11.57 6.86
CA ARG A 25 3.01 -10.16 7.31
C ARG A 25 1.76 -9.39 6.86
N ILE A 26 1.25 -8.55 7.76
CA ILE A 26 0.22 -7.54 7.47
C ILE A 26 0.91 -6.19 7.59
N PHE A 27 0.85 -5.37 6.54
CA PHE A 27 1.46 -4.04 6.58
C PHE A 27 0.54 -3.05 7.28
N GLU A 28 1.11 -2.15 8.08
CA GLU A 28 0.34 -1.17 8.83
C GLU A 28 -0.45 -0.23 7.91
N ARG A 29 -1.70 0.02 8.30
CA ARG A 29 -2.60 0.95 7.61
C ARG A 29 -2.53 2.32 8.28
N ARG A 30 -1.36 2.97 8.16
CA ARG A 30 -1.18 4.34 8.65
C ARG A 30 -2.10 5.32 7.89
N PRO A 31 -2.68 6.34 8.56
CA PRO A 31 -3.38 7.43 7.88
C PRO A 31 -2.45 8.17 6.91
N GLY A 32 -3.00 8.68 5.81
CA GLY A 32 -2.27 9.45 4.80
C GLY A 32 -2.45 8.90 3.38
N PHE A 33 -1.80 9.56 2.43
CA PHE A 33 -1.89 9.30 1.00
C PHE A 33 -0.66 8.51 0.51
N LEU A 34 -0.86 7.69 -0.51
CA LEU A 34 0.28 7.23 -1.32
C LEU A 34 0.79 8.38 -2.19
N ALA A 35 2.06 8.33 -2.51
CA ALA A 35 2.69 9.07 -3.60
C ALA A 35 3.33 8.08 -4.58
N SER A 36 3.69 8.55 -5.76
CA SER A 36 4.41 7.72 -6.72
C SER A 36 5.37 8.53 -7.58
N THR A 37 6.50 7.92 -7.96
CA THR A 37 7.37 8.38 -9.04
C THR A 37 7.33 7.35 -10.15
N VAL A 38 6.78 7.72 -11.31
CA VAL A 38 6.66 6.85 -12.49
C VAL A 38 7.34 7.53 -13.67
N ALA A 39 8.27 6.83 -14.33
CA ALA A 39 9.06 7.38 -15.44
C ALA A 39 9.71 8.74 -15.10
N GLY A 40 10.18 8.90 -13.86
CA GLY A 40 10.78 10.14 -13.35
C GLY A 40 9.79 11.25 -12.97
N SER A 41 8.48 11.06 -13.17
CA SER A 41 7.45 12.03 -12.80
C SER A 41 6.78 11.67 -11.47
N ALA A 42 6.82 12.59 -10.51
CA ALA A 42 6.17 12.43 -9.22
C ALA A 42 4.69 12.84 -9.25
N LYS A 43 3.83 12.05 -8.61
CA LYS A 43 2.41 12.33 -8.35
C LYS A 43 2.16 12.25 -6.85
N VAL A 44 1.74 13.37 -6.27
CA VAL A 44 1.52 13.54 -4.83
C VAL A 44 0.24 14.37 -4.62
N PRO A 45 -0.87 13.76 -4.17
CA PRO A 45 -1.04 12.33 -3.94
C PRO A 45 -0.96 11.52 -5.24
N HIS A 46 -0.68 10.23 -5.10
CA HIS A 46 -0.78 9.27 -6.18
C HIS A 46 -2.23 9.19 -6.69
N VAL A 47 -2.38 9.14 -8.01
CA VAL A 47 -3.67 8.95 -8.69
C VAL A 47 -3.56 7.66 -9.48
N PRO A 48 -4.50 6.71 -9.33
CA PRO A 48 -4.45 5.46 -10.05
C PRO A 48 -4.31 5.65 -11.56
N VAL A 49 -3.40 4.90 -12.18
CA VAL A 49 -3.17 4.94 -13.65
C VAL A 49 -3.69 3.69 -14.36
N ASN A 50 -3.94 2.60 -13.62
CA ASN A 50 -4.60 1.41 -14.11
C ASN A 50 -6.08 1.36 -13.64
N PRO A 51 -6.92 0.53 -14.29
CA PRO A 51 -8.26 0.24 -13.79
C PRO A 51 -8.23 -0.32 -12.36
N VAL A 52 -9.01 0.28 -11.47
CA VAL A 52 -9.09 -0.11 -10.05
C VAL A 52 -10.53 -0.39 -9.64
N PRO A 53 -10.76 -1.32 -8.69
CA PRO A 53 -12.05 -1.46 -8.04
C PRO A 53 -12.46 -0.18 -7.31
N LYS A 54 -13.77 0.01 -7.12
CA LYS A 54 -14.31 1.17 -6.41
C LYS A 54 -14.59 0.83 -4.94
N CYS A 55 -14.04 1.63 -4.03
CA CYS A 55 -14.44 1.63 -2.63
C CYS A 55 -15.77 2.39 -2.48
N ALA A 56 -16.72 1.82 -1.74
CA ALA A 56 -17.99 2.48 -1.42
C ALA A 56 -17.81 3.68 -0.46
N GLN A 57 -16.69 3.72 0.27
CA GLN A 57 -16.39 4.75 1.24
C GLN A 57 -15.35 5.73 0.70
N SER A 58 -15.58 7.03 0.90
CA SER A 58 -14.59 8.09 0.61
C SER A 58 -13.41 8.04 1.58
N VAL A 59 -12.28 8.63 1.19
CA VAL A 59 -11.16 8.85 2.10
C VAL A 59 -11.62 9.68 3.30
N SER A 60 -11.13 9.35 4.50
CA SER A 60 -11.42 10.10 5.71
C SER A 60 -10.93 11.55 5.59
N GLU A 61 -11.77 12.50 5.99
CA GLU A 61 -11.43 13.93 5.99
C GLU A 61 -10.32 14.29 6.99
N ASP A 62 -10.08 13.42 7.98
CA ASP A 62 -9.03 13.59 8.99
C ASP A 62 -7.62 13.28 8.43
N TYR A 63 -7.53 12.74 7.21
CA TYR A 63 -6.23 12.50 6.59
C TYR A 63 -5.57 13.83 6.28
N LEU A 64 -4.43 14.07 6.91
CA LEU A 64 -3.58 15.21 6.57
C LEU A 64 -3.23 15.12 5.08
N LYS A 65 -3.59 16.16 4.33
CA LYS A 65 -3.19 16.28 2.94
C LYS A 65 -1.66 16.43 2.87
N PRO A 66 -1.01 15.89 1.82
CA PRO A 66 0.41 16.17 1.60
C PRO A 66 0.67 17.67 1.57
N SER A 67 1.78 18.09 2.16
CA SER A 67 2.20 19.49 2.15
C SER A 67 2.42 19.98 0.71
N GLY A 68 2.16 21.27 0.48
CA GLY A 68 2.40 21.87 -0.83
C GLY A 68 3.86 21.79 -1.29
N LEU A 69 4.81 21.70 -0.36
CA LEU A 69 6.23 21.54 -0.66
C LEU A 69 6.51 20.17 -1.30
N VAL A 70 6.08 19.09 -0.65
CA VAL A 70 6.25 17.73 -1.18
C VAL A 70 5.43 17.55 -2.46
N ALA A 71 4.21 18.09 -2.49
CA ALA A 71 3.34 18.01 -3.67
C ALA A 71 3.95 18.60 -4.95
N ARG A 72 4.80 19.62 -4.81
CA ARG A 72 5.51 20.26 -5.93
C ARG A 72 6.92 19.71 -6.18
N GLY A 73 7.31 18.61 -5.50
CA GLY A 73 8.64 18.01 -5.66
C GLY A 73 9.77 18.78 -4.95
N GLY A 74 9.45 19.67 -3.99
CA GLY A 74 10.43 20.46 -3.25
C GLY A 74 11.13 19.68 -2.14
N HIS A 75 11.61 18.48 -2.43
CA HIS A 75 12.32 17.59 -1.49
C HIS A 75 13.49 16.91 -2.20
N VAL A 76 14.55 16.58 -1.46
CA VAL A 76 15.73 15.89 -1.99
C VAL A 76 15.77 14.45 -1.48
N GLY A 77 15.79 13.49 -2.40
CA GLY A 77 15.83 12.07 -2.06
C GLY A 77 14.60 11.65 -1.26
N ASP A 78 14.80 11.16 -0.05
CA ASP A 78 13.75 10.63 0.83
C ASP A 78 13.23 11.65 1.86
N GLU A 79 13.57 12.93 1.75
CA GLU A 79 13.08 13.98 2.68
C GLU A 79 11.55 14.06 2.79
N TRP A 80 10.82 13.59 1.76
CA TRP A 80 9.36 13.50 1.77
C TRP A 80 8.79 12.64 2.91
N VAL A 81 9.58 11.75 3.51
CA VAL A 81 9.13 10.90 4.64
C VAL A 81 8.77 11.69 5.89
N HIS A 82 9.22 12.94 5.98
CA HIS A 82 8.87 13.84 7.08
C HIS A 82 7.47 14.47 6.91
N ASP A 83 6.86 14.35 5.73
CA ASP A 83 5.49 14.79 5.50
C ASP A 83 4.50 13.76 6.08
N ARG A 84 3.77 14.18 7.12
CA ARG A 84 2.79 13.33 7.82
C ARG A 84 1.58 12.96 6.97
N GLY A 85 1.35 13.67 5.86
CA GLY A 85 0.31 13.33 4.89
C GLY A 85 0.71 12.19 3.96
N ILE A 86 1.98 11.77 3.94
CA ILE A 86 2.47 10.66 3.11
C ILE A 86 2.62 9.39 3.94
N ARG A 87 1.90 8.34 3.55
CA ARG A 87 2.01 7.01 4.17
C ARG A 87 2.83 6.02 3.37
N GLY A 88 3.18 6.33 2.13
CA GLY A 88 3.98 5.45 1.29
C GLY A 88 4.29 6.04 -0.08
N TRP A 89 5.24 5.44 -0.77
CA TRP A 89 5.74 5.91 -2.05
C TRP A 89 6.04 4.73 -2.98
N ALA A 90 5.44 4.71 -4.17
CA ALA A 90 5.76 3.75 -5.21
C ALA A 90 6.75 4.34 -6.21
N THR A 91 7.77 3.58 -6.60
CA THR A 91 8.75 4.01 -7.60
C THR A 91 8.82 2.97 -8.70
N ALA A 92 8.68 3.42 -9.95
CA ALA A 92 8.65 2.57 -11.13
C ALA A 92 9.16 3.30 -12.38
N ALA A 93 9.67 2.55 -13.34
CA ALA A 93 9.97 3.03 -14.68
C ALA A 93 8.70 3.18 -15.53
N ASP A 94 7.67 2.37 -15.28
CA ASP A 94 6.42 2.33 -16.05
C ASP A 94 5.18 2.18 -15.16
N GLY A 95 4.03 2.68 -15.63
CA GLY A 95 2.75 2.67 -14.90
C GLY A 95 2.13 1.28 -14.71
N HIS A 96 2.55 0.28 -15.49
CA HIS A 96 2.06 -1.09 -15.37
C HIS A 96 2.93 -1.96 -14.46
N GLN A 97 4.00 -1.42 -13.86
CA GLN A 97 4.81 -2.17 -12.90
C GLN A 97 4.10 -2.39 -11.56
N LEU A 98 4.50 -3.44 -10.85
CA LEU A 98 3.80 -4.01 -9.71
C LEU A 98 3.67 -3.02 -8.55
N ALA A 99 4.69 -2.21 -8.26
CA ALA A 99 4.59 -1.19 -7.22
C ALA A 99 3.48 -0.17 -7.51
N VAL A 100 3.30 0.21 -8.77
CA VAL A 100 2.24 1.14 -9.20
C VAL A 100 0.88 0.46 -9.15
N GLN A 101 0.77 -0.78 -9.64
CA GLN A 101 -0.48 -1.55 -9.54
C GLN A 101 -0.95 -1.68 -8.08
N VAL A 102 -0.02 -1.90 -7.14
CA VAL A 102 -0.32 -1.96 -5.70
C VAL A 102 -0.71 -0.58 -5.16
N ALA A 103 -0.01 0.48 -5.55
CA ALA A 103 -0.33 1.85 -5.15
C ALA A 103 -1.72 2.27 -5.64
N ASP A 104 -2.07 1.93 -6.88
CA ASP A 104 -3.36 2.20 -7.51
C ASP A 104 -4.50 1.61 -6.65
N VAL A 105 -4.45 0.31 -6.34
CA VAL A 105 -5.51 -0.35 -5.56
C VAL A 105 -5.53 0.08 -4.09
N LEU A 106 -4.37 0.39 -3.48
CA LEU A 106 -4.32 0.90 -2.11
C LEU A 106 -4.86 2.33 -2.01
N ALA A 107 -4.64 3.17 -3.03
CA ALA A 107 -5.19 4.51 -3.11
C ALA A 107 -6.71 4.46 -3.35
N ALA A 108 -7.18 3.61 -4.27
CA ALA A 108 -8.59 3.36 -4.52
C ALA A 108 -9.33 2.85 -3.27
N GLY A 109 -8.61 2.16 -2.38
CA GLY A 109 -9.15 1.64 -1.12
C GLY A 109 -9.43 2.70 -0.08
N ASN A 110 -9.09 3.98 -0.32
CA ASN A 110 -9.38 5.12 0.56
C ASN A 110 -8.93 4.92 2.00
N GLY A 111 -7.83 4.19 2.16
CA GLY A 111 -7.30 3.85 3.46
C GLY A 111 -7.97 2.67 4.16
N TYR A 112 -8.84 1.89 3.51
CA TYR A 112 -9.47 0.68 4.06
C TYR A 112 -8.90 -0.64 3.52
N ALA A 113 -8.20 -0.58 2.39
CA ALA A 113 -7.46 -1.70 1.85
C ALA A 113 -6.17 -1.97 2.64
N TRP A 114 -5.77 -3.24 2.67
CA TRP A 114 -4.61 -3.76 3.37
C TRP A 114 -3.70 -4.47 2.39
N LEU A 115 -2.40 -4.22 2.49
CA LEU A 115 -1.40 -5.08 1.87
C LEU A 115 -1.04 -6.20 2.85
N ILE A 116 -1.05 -7.43 2.37
CA ILE A 116 -0.71 -8.62 3.15
C ILE A 116 0.18 -9.56 2.34
N THR A 117 1.00 -10.33 3.05
CA THR A 117 1.82 -11.41 2.48
C THR A 117 1.54 -12.69 3.22
N THR A 118 1.56 -13.77 2.47
CA THR A 118 1.42 -15.14 2.94
C THR A 118 2.58 -15.97 2.40
N THR A 119 2.64 -17.21 2.85
CA THR A 119 3.52 -18.25 2.27
C THR A 119 3.27 -18.52 0.78
N GLN A 120 2.14 -18.08 0.20
CA GLN A 120 1.77 -18.39 -1.18
C GLN A 120 1.52 -17.17 -2.08
N ARG A 121 1.41 -15.96 -1.53
CA ARG A 121 1.15 -14.75 -2.34
C ARG A 121 1.37 -13.46 -1.56
N ILE A 122 1.50 -12.38 -2.32
CA ILE A 122 1.26 -11.02 -1.84
C ILE A 122 -0.09 -10.55 -2.39
N ALA A 123 -0.90 -9.87 -1.58
CA ALA A 123 -2.22 -9.44 -1.97
C ALA A 123 -2.62 -8.10 -1.34
N VAL A 124 -3.42 -7.33 -2.08
CA VAL A 124 -4.19 -6.22 -1.53
C VAL A 124 -5.62 -6.70 -1.34
N VAL A 125 -6.10 -6.59 -0.11
CA VAL A 125 -7.41 -7.03 0.31
C VAL A 125 -8.20 -5.90 0.96
N ILE A 126 -9.51 -5.94 0.85
CA ILE A 126 -10.39 -4.97 1.51
C ILE A 126 -11.56 -5.71 2.21
N PRO A 127 -11.97 -5.27 3.41
CA PRO A 127 -13.17 -5.83 4.05
C PRO A 127 -14.43 -5.61 3.20
N ALA A 128 -15.27 -6.65 3.11
CA ALA A 128 -16.51 -6.69 2.34
C ALA A 128 -17.40 -5.44 2.48
N ARG A 129 -17.51 -4.90 3.70
CA ARG A 129 -18.36 -3.73 4.01
C ARG A 129 -17.98 -2.44 3.27
N PHE A 130 -16.82 -2.39 2.63
CA PHE A 130 -16.35 -1.24 1.84
C PHE A 130 -16.46 -1.48 0.33
N VAL A 131 -17.04 -2.61 -0.08
CA VAL A 131 -17.22 -3.00 -1.48
C VAL A 131 -18.72 -3.15 -1.74
N GLU A 132 -19.19 -2.66 -2.88
CA GLU A 132 -20.57 -2.91 -3.31
C GLU A 132 -20.74 -4.40 -3.69
N GLN A 133 -21.77 -5.05 -3.15
CA GLN A 133 -22.12 -6.46 -3.43
C GLN A 133 -20.95 -7.46 -3.27
N PRO A 134 -20.38 -7.58 -2.06
CA PRO A 134 -19.22 -8.43 -1.83
C PRO A 134 -19.59 -9.93 -1.85
N ALA A 135 -18.76 -10.75 -2.51
CA ALA A 135 -18.93 -12.21 -2.53
C ALA A 135 -18.32 -12.94 -1.32
N ALA A 136 -17.44 -12.29 -0.56
CA ALA A 136 -16.74 -12.87 0.59
C ALA A 136 -16.43 -11.80 1.66
N PRO A 137 -16.24 -12.18 2.94
CA PRO A 137 -15.93 -11.22 4.03
C PRO A 137 -14.65 -10.39 3.82
N LEU A 138 -13.70 -10.92 3.06
CA LEU A 138 -12.46 -10.27 2.66
C LEU A 138 -12.30 -10.42 1.15
N VAL A 139 -12.29 -9.30 0.44
CA VAL A 139 -12.26 -9.26 -1.03
C VAL A 139 -10.83 -8.97 -1.49
N THR A 140 -10.29 -9.82 -2.38
CA THR A 140 -9.01 -9.55 -3.04
C THR A 140 -9.21 -8.56 -4.17
N TRP A 141 -8.45 -7.47 -4.18
CA TRP A 141 -8.42 -6.49 -5.27
C TRP A 141 -7.20 -6.66 -6.17
N TRP A 142 -6.12 -7.21 -5.64
CA TRP A 142 -4.92 -7.50 -6.38
C TRP A 142 -4.17 -8.64 -5.70
N GLU A 143 -3.58 -9.56 -6.47
CA GLU A 143 -2.66 -10.56 -5.93
C GLU A 143 -1.61 -10.99 -6.95
N ARG A 144 -0.47 -11.43 -6.42
CA ARG A 144 0.62 -12.04 -7.19
C ARG A 144 1.28 -13.18 -6.41
N PRO A 145 1.86 -14.16 -7.13
CA PRO A 145 2.67 -15.21 -6.51
C PRO A 145 3.90 -14.63 -5.80
N PRO A 146 4.54 -15.38 -4.88
CA PRO A 146 5.63 -14.86 -4.03
C PRO A 146 6.86 -14.44 -4.84
N ASN A 147 7.12 -15.11 -5.97
CA ASN A 147 8.22 -14.79 -6.87
C ASN A 147 8.09 -13.43 -7.57
N ALA A 148 6.93 -12.76 -7.46
CA ALA A 148 6.77 -11.37 -7.88
C ALA A 148 7.49 -10.40 -6.92
N VAL A 149 7.87 -10.84 -5.72
CA VAL A 149 8.57 -10.06 -4.71
C VAL A 149 10.01 -10.55 -4.62
N ARG A 150 10.96 -9.65 -4.87
CA ARG A 150 12.40 -9.91 -4.70
C ARG A 150 12.81 -9.87 -3.23
N GLY A 151 12.17 -9.01 -2.44
CA GLY A 151 12.42 -8.93 -1.00
C GLY A 151 11.56 -7.90 -0.30
N ILE A 152 11.42 -8.08 1.02
CA ILE A 152 10.78 -7.14 1.93
C ILE A 152 11.80 -6.80 3.01
N ARG A 153 12.06 -5.51 3.23
CA ARG A 153 13.03 -5.03 4.22
C ARG A 153 12.42 -3.92 5.06
N ASP A 154 12.74 -3.89 6.34
CA ASP A 154 12.51 -2.71 7.16
C ASP A 154 13.68 -1.74 6.95
N VAL A 155 13.37 -0.48 6.65
CA VAL A 155 14.32 0.57 6.33
C VAL A 155 14.03 1.82 7.15
N LEU A 156 15.08 2.55 7.52
CA LEU A 156 14.98 3.87 8.11
C LEU A 156 15.31 4.90 7.04
N LEU A 157 14.37 5.80 6.80
CA LEU A 157 14.48 6.84 5.76
C LEU A 157 14.54 8.23 6.38
N GLY A 158 14.98 9.20 5.59
CA GLY A 158 15.09 10.60 5.97
C GLY A 158 16.38 10.90 6.72
N ARG A 159 16.54 12.18 7.10
CA ARG A 159 17.81 12.71 7.60
C ARG A 159 17.84 12.95 9.11
N ALA A 160 16.78 12.58 9.81
CA ALA A 160 16.73 12.67 11.27
C ALA A 160 17.54 11.54 11.91
N PHE A 161 18.07 11.77 13.12
CA PHE A 161 18.91 10.79 13.84
C PHE A 161 18.28 9.40 14.02
N PHE A 162 16.95 9.32 14.12
CA PHE A 162 16.23 8.04 14.26
C PHE A 162 15.60 7.56 12.94
N GLY A 163 15.67 8.37 11.88
CA GLY A 163 14.93 8.13 10.64
C GLY A 163 13.42 8.02 10.83
N ALA A 164 12.71 7.76 9.74
CA ALA A 164 11.32 7.36 9.73
C ALA A 164 11.25 5.87 9.31
N PRO A 165 10.53 5.01 10.05
CA PRO A 165 10.45 3.59 9.74
C PRO A 165 9.51 3.32 8.57
N PHE A 166 10.02 2.59 7.58
CA PHE A 166 9.27 2.12 6.42
C PHE A 166 9.57 0.64 6.15
N ALA A 167 8.61 -0.04 5.53
CA ALA A 167 8.86 -1.30 4.87
C ALA A 167 9.07 -1.04 3.37
N SER A 168 10.18 -1.53 2.82
CA SER A 168 10.49 -1.56 1.40
C SER A 168 10.10 -2.91 0.84
N ILE A 169 9.21 -2.92 -0.15
CA ILE A 169 8.86 -4.09 -0.94
C ILE A 169 9.49 -3.90 -2.32
N ASP A 170 10.49 -4.71 -2.62
CA ASP A 170 11.13 -4.74 -3.94
C ASP A 170 10.45 -5.81 -4.79
N PHE A 171 9.91 -5.43 -5.92
CA PHE A 171 9.28 -6.34 -6.86
C PHE A 171 10.30 -6.88 -7.88
N ALA A 172 10.01 -8.05 -8.44
CA ALA A 172 10.87 -8.73 -9.42
C ALA A 172 10.98 -7.98 -10.75
N ASP A 173 10.04 -7.09 -11.05
CA ASP A 173 10.05 -6.22 -12.23
C ASP A 173 10.92 -4.95 -12.05
N GLY A 174 11.60 -4.80 -10.91
CA GLY A 174 12.48 -3.68 -10.61
C GLY A 174 11.78 -2.47 -9.98
N SER A 175 10.46 -2.52 -9.79
CA SER A 175 9.73 -1.48 -9.07
C SER A 175 9.78 -1.67 -7.55
N THR A 176 9.57 -0.58 -6.79
CA THR A 176 9.62 -0.61 -5.32
C THR A 176 8.44 0.12 -4.72
N LEU A 177 7.88 -0.42 -3.64
CA LEU A 177 6.87 0.24 -2.81
C LEU A 177 7.40 0.43 -1.37
N LEU A 178 7.38 1.67 -0.89
CA LEU A 178 7.66 2.02 0.49
C LEU A 178 6.35 2.25 1.25
N LEU A 179 6.19 1.63 2.42
CA LEU A 179 5.03 1.83 3.31
C LEU A 179 5.48 2.20 4.72
N ARG A 180 4.98 3.30 5.26
CA ARG A 180 5.28 3.76 6.62
C ARG A 180 4.82 2.72 7.64
N GLN A 181 5.67 2.43 8.63
CA GLN A 181 5.35 1.56 9.76
C GLN A 181 5.01 2.40 11.00
#